data_AF-V4QA59-F1
#
_entry.id   AF-V4QA59-F1
#
_cell.length_a   1.000
_cell.length_b   1.000
_cell.length_c   1.000
_cell.angle_alpha   90.00
_cell.angle_beta   90.00
_cell.angle_gamma   90.00
#
_symmetry.space_group_name_H-M   'P 1'
#
loop_
_entity.id
_entity.type
_entity.pdbx_description
1 polymer ?
#
loop_
_entity_poly.entity_id
_entity_poly.type
_entity_poly.pdbx_seq_one_letter_code
_entity_poly.pdbx_strand_id
1 'polypeptide(L)'
;MRTLLFALSGLLLLPTVATAQSAEFTYNSYKRDIKKQLDYGWEELQAADASSTQEARCRHASSAVYSYKQAAQISETMTQILSHSGGEYHDAAVAMRDAARDVAQTVENLYNQKCG
;
A
#
# COMPACT_ATOMS: atom_id res chain seq x y z
N MET A 1 -18.78 -59.16 -17.30
CA MET A 1 -17.74 -58.24 -16.82
C MET A 1 -18.10 -56.84 -17.29
N ARG A 2 -18.39 -55.92 -16.37
CA ARG A 2 -18.76 -54.52 -16.64
C ARG A 2 -17.47 -53.70 -16.76
N THR A 3 -17.16 -53.21 -17.94
CA THR A 3 -16.04 -52.30 -18.19
C THR A 3 -16.43 -50.88 -17.77
N LEU A 4 -15.53 -50.27 -17.00
CA LEU A 4 -15.64 -48.97 -16.36
C LEU A 4 -15.83 -47.83 -17.37
N LEU A 5 -16.91 -47.08 -17.20
CA LEU A 5 -16.99 -45.66 -17.52
C LEU A 5 -16.62 -44.87 -16.25
N PHE A 6 -16.21 -43.62 -16.42
CA PHE A 6 -15.93 -42.59 -15.42
C PHE A 6 -14.49 -42.49 -14.90
N ALA A 7 -13.65 -41.74 -15.63
CA ALA A 7 -12.59 -40.91 -15.05
C ALA A 7 -12.10 -39.88 -16.08
N LEU A 8 -12.97 -38.97 -16.53
CA LEU A 8 -12.58 -37.90 -17.46
C LEU A 8 -13.38 -36.62 -17.17
N SER A 9 -13.24 -36.09 -15.96
CA SER A 9 -13.84 -34.80 -15.57
C SER A 9 -13.03 -34.00 -14.55
N GLY A 10 -11.78 -34.38 -14.26
CA GLY A 10 -10.99 -33.78 -13.18
C GLY A 10 -10.03 -32.64 -13.54
N LEU A 11 -10.04 -32.11 -14.78
CA LEU A 11 -8.90 -31.34 -15.31
C LEU A 11 -9.23 -29.94 -15.87
N LEU A 12 -10.27 -29.27 -15.35
CA LEU A 12 -10.70 -27.96 -15.87
C LEU A 12 -10.91 -26.85 -14.83
N LEU A 13 -10.38 -26.96 -13.60
CA LEU A 13 -10.58 -25.92 -12.56
C LEU A 13 -9.30 -25.27 -11.99
N LEU A 14 -8.13 -25.45 -12.61
CA LEU A 14 -6.86 -25.03 -12.00
C LEU A 14 -6.26 -23.64 -12.35
N PRO A 15 -6.85 -22.74 -13.16
CA PRO A 15 -6.22 -21.43 -13.34
C PRO A 15 -6.53 -20.42 -12.23
N THR A 16 -7.66 -20.53 -11.52
CA THR A 16 -8.14 -19.48 -10.60
C THR A 16 -7.41 -19.43 -9.26
N VAL A 17 -6.97 -20.57 -8.72
CA VAL A 17 -6.31 -20.63 -7.40
C VAL A 17 -4.88 -20.06 -7.48
N ALA A 18 -4.16 -20.32 -8.57
CA ALA A 18 -2.80 -19.84 -8.76
C ALA A 18 -2.73 -18.31 -8.94
N THR A 19 -3.73 -17.70 -9.60
CA THR A 19 -3.82 -16.25 -9.75
C THR A 19 -4.24 -15.53 -8.46
N ALA A 20 -5.10 -16.16 -7.65
CA ALA A 20 -5.50 -15.60 -6.35
C ALA A 20 -4.32 -15.57 -5.36
N GLN A 21 -3.52 -16.64 -5.31
CA GLN A 21 -2.36 -16.73 -4.41
C GLN A 21 -1.25 -15.75 -4.80
N SER A 22 -1.09 -15.45 -6.09
CA SER A 22 -0.13 -14.43 -6.54
C SER A 22 -0.60 -13.01 -6.23
N ALA A 23 -1.90 -12.71 -6.40
CA ALA A 23 -2.47 -11.40 -6.06
C ALA A 23 -2.39 -11.11 -4.55
N GLU A 24 -2.72 -12.10 -3.71
CA GLU A 24 -2.60 -11.97 -2.25
C GLU A 24 -1.15 -11.71 -1.81
N PHE A 25 -0.20 -12.46 -2.36
CA PHE A 25 1.22 -12.27 -2.07
C PHE A 25 1.68 -10.86 -2.46
N THR A 26 1.33 -10.41 -3.67
CA THR A 26 1.63 -9.05 -4.15
C THR A 26 1.03 -8.00 -3.21
N TYR A 27 -0.26 -8.09 -2.91
CA TYR A 27 -0.94 -7.16 -2.01
C TYR A 27 -0.27 -7.09 -0.64
N ASN A 28 0.02 -8.23 -0.02
CA ASN A 28 0.65 -8.28 1.30
C ASN A 28 2.10 -7.76 1.31
N SER A 29 2.84 -7.92 0.21
CA SER A 29 4.18 -7.34 0.06
C SER A 29 4.10 -5.81 0.02
N TYR A 30 3.29 -5.25 -0.89
CA TYR A 30 3.14 -3.80 -1.03
C TYR A 30 2.56 -3.16 0.23
N LYS A 31 1.57 -3.80 0.86
CA LYS A 31 1.00 -3.35 2.14
C LYS A 31 2.06 -3.20 3.23
N ARG A 32 3.06 -4.10 3.28
CA ARG A 32 4.17 -4.02 4.23
C ARG A 32 5.07 -2.83 3.96
N ASP A 33 5.39 -2.58 2.69
CA ASP A 33 6.23 -1.45 2.29
C ASP A 33 5.53 -0.11 2.54
N ILE A 34 4.24 -0.02 2.23
CA ILE A 34 3.38 1.13 2.56
C ILE A 34 3.40 1.37 4.07
N LYS A 35 3.13 0.33 4.86
CA LYS A 35 3.16 0.43 6.33
C LYS A 35 4.50 0.94 6.84
N LYS A 36 5.61 0.43 6.31
CA LYS A 36 6.95 0.90 6.69
C LYS A 36 7.12 2.41 6.46
N GLN A 37 6.65 2.93 5.33
CA GLN A 37 6.71 4.36 5.04
C GLN A 37 5.77 5.18 5.93
N LEU A 38 4.57 4.66 6.23
CA LEU A 38 3.62 5.31 7.14
C LEU A 38 4.17 5.38 8.58
N ASP A 39 4.78 4.30 9.06
CA ASP A 39 5.38 4.23 10.39
C ASP A 39 6.55 5.22 10.50
N TYR A 40 7.45 5.23 9.50
CA TYR A 40 8.57 6.17 9.47
C TYR A 40 8.10 7.64 9.38
N GLY A 41 7.10 7.93 8.54
CA GLY A 41 6.49 9.27 8.47
C GLY A 41 5.87 9.71 9.79
N TRP A 42 5.27 8.77 10.54
CA TRP A 42 4.68 9.03 11.84
C TRP A 42 5.74 9.34 12.90
N GLU A 43 6.83 8.57 12.95
CA GLU A 43 7.97 8.83 13.84
C GLU A 43 8.58 10.22 13.59
N GLU A 44 8.73 10.61 12.33
CA GLU A 44 9.23 11.93 11.95
C GLU A 44 8.26 13.06 12.34
N LEU A 45 6.94 12.85 12.25
CA LEU A 45 5.96 13.82 12.77
C LEU A 45 6.06 14.00 14.29
N GLN A 46 6.23 12.91 15.03
CA GLN A 46 6.43 12.96 16.48
C GLN A 46 7.72 13.70 16.83
N ALA A 47 8.81 13.44 16.09
CA ALA A 47 10.07 14.16 16.24
C ALA A 47 9.92 15.66 15.92
N ALA A 48 9.12 16.01 14.90
CA ALA A 48 8.82 17.41 14.57
C ALA A 48 8.07 18.12 15.71
N ASP A 49 7.09 17.45 16.32
CA ASP A 49 6.31 17.99 17.43
C ASP A 49 7.18 18.17 18.70
N ALA A 50 8.03 17.18 18.99
CA ALA A 50 8.97 17.22 20.12
C ALA A 50 10.15 18.20 19.92
N SER A 51 10.35 18.72 18.71
CA SER A 51 11.48 19.61 18.40
C SER A 51 11.37 20.95 19.09
N SER A 52 12.46 21.35 19.76
CA SER A 52 12.59 22.62 20.48
C SER A 52 13.00 23.80 19.58
N THR A 53 13.51 23.53 18.38
CA THR A 53 13.89 24.55 17.40
C THR A 53 13.01 24.44 16.15
N GLN A 54 12.74 25.59 15.53
CA GLN A 54 11.98 25.65 14.28
C GLN A 54 12.70 24.89 13.15
N GLU A 55 14.02 25.02 13.07
CA GLU A 55 14.83 24.33 12.06
C GLU A 55 14.71 22.81 12.17
N ALA A 56 14.86 22.25 13.38
CA ALA A 56 14.71 20.81 13.59
C ALA A 56 13.29 20.34 13.30
N ARG A 57 12.28 21.10 13.75
CA ARG A 57 10.86 20.82 13.47
C ARG A 57 10.60 20.72 11.97
N CYS A 58 11.06 21.70 11.19
CA CYS A 58 10.81 21.73 9.76
C CYS A 58 11.59 20.65 9.00
N ARG A 59 12.79 20.29 9.46
CA ARG A 59 13.53 19.15 8.92
C ARG A 59 12.74 17.84 9.09
N HIS A 60 12.29 17.56 10.31
CA HIS A 60 11.51 16.36 10.61
C HIS A 60 10.15 16.35 9.89
N ALA A 61 9.45 17.49 9.84
CA ALA A 61 8.19 17.59 9.11
C ALA A 61 8.38 17.38 7.60
N SER A 62 9.48 17.87 7.00
CA SER A 62 9.82 17.58 5.59
C SER A 62 10.10 16.09 5.36
N SER A 63 10.80 15.42 6.27
CA SER A 63 11.03 13.97 6.21
C SER A 63 9.73 13.17 6.32
N ALA A 64 8.81 13.61 7.17
CA ALA A 64 7.49 13.03 7.27
C ALA A 64 6.71 13.14 5.96
N VAL A 65 6.65 14.35 5.37
CA VAL A 65 6.01 14.59 4.06
C VAL A 65 6.58 13.66 3.00
N TYR A 66 7.91 13.55 2.90
CA TYR A 66 8.56 12.64 1.96
C TYR A 66 8.09 11.20 2.14
N SER A 67 8.07 10.70 3.37
CA SER A 67 7.70 9.32 3.68
C SER A 67 6.23 9.02 3.34
N TYR A 68 5.32 9.94 3.66
CA TYR A 68 3.91 9.78 3.28
C TYR A 68 3.70 9.85 1.76
N LYS A 69 4.45 10.70 1.04
CA LYS A 69 4.44 10.70 -0.43
C LYS A 69 4.95 9.38 -1.02
N GLN A 70 5.99 8.79 -0.44
CA GLN A 70 6.46 7.45 -0.83
C GLN A 70 5.38 6.39 -0.60
N ALA A 71 4.68 6.43 0.54
CA ALA A 71 3.57 5.51 0.82
C ALA A 71 2.47 5.63 -0.25
N ALA A 72 2.10 6.86 -0.63
CA ALA A 72 1.14 7.12 -1.70
C ALA A 72 1.61 6.56 -3.06
N GLN A 73 2.87 6.80 -3.46
CA GLN A 73 3.40 6.27 -4.73
C GLN A 73 3.45 4.73 -4.78
N ILE A 74 3.83 4.09 -3.67
CA ILE A 74 3.86 2.62 -3.58
C ILE A 74 2.45 2.06 -3.71
N SER A 75 1.45 2.70 -3.07
CA SER A 75 0.05 2.29 -3.17
C SER A 75 -0.55 2.49 -4.57
N GLU A 76 -0.11 3.50 -5.32
CA GLU A 76 -0.48 3.68 -6.73
C GLU A 76 0.08 2.53 -7.58
N THR A 77 1.33 2.16 -7.36
CA THR A 77 1.97 1.03 -8.05
C THR A 77 1.25 -0.29 -7.75
N MET A 78 0.93 -0.54 -6.48
CA MET A 78 0.14 -1.70 -6.06
C MET A 78 -1.21 -1.76 -6.81
N THR A 79 -1.90 -0.63 -6.91
CA THR A 79 -3.21 -0.53 -7.59
C THR A 79 -3.08 -0.87 -9.08
N GLN A 80 -2.04 -0.36 -9.75
CA GLN A 80 -1.77 -0.63 -11.17
C GLN A 80 -1.52 -2.13 -11.41
N ILE A 81 -0.69 -2.76 -10.58
CA ILE A 81 -0.37 -4.19 -10.71
C ILE A 81 -1.60 -5.06 -10.49
N LEU A 82 -2.38 -4.76 -9.45
CA LEU A 82 -3.55 -5.56 -9.09
C LEU A 82 -4.76 -5.31 -10.00
N SER A 83 -4.75 -4.29 -10.85
CA SER A 83 -5.85 -4.01 -11.80
C SER A 83 -6.10 -5.13 -12.81
N HIS A 84 -5.07 -5.96 -13.09
CA HIS A 84 -5.14 -7.00 -14.12
C HIS A 84 -5.47 -8.40 -13.59
N SER A 85 -5.40 -8.63 -12.28
CA SER A 85 -5.47 -9.97 -11.68
C SER A 85 -6.04 -10.00 -10.25
N GLY A 86 -6.40 -8.84 -9.69
CA GLY A 86 -6.51 -8.67 -8.26
C GLY A 86 -7.91 -8.68 -7.65
N GLY A 87 -9.01 -8.68 -8.42
CA GLY A 87 -10.38 -8.75 -7.86
C GLY A 87 -10.57 -7.94 -6.56
N GLU A 88 -10.83 -8.63 -5.45
CA GLU A 88 -10.97 -8.03 -4.11
C GLU A 88 -9.71 -7.27 -3.61
N TYR A 89 -8.51 -7.73 -3.97
CA TYR A 89 -7.25 -7.06 -3.63
C TYR A 89 -7.06 -5.77 -4.43
N HIS A 90 -7.66 -5.65 -5.62
CA HIS A 90 -7.64 -4.39 -6.36
C HIS A 90 -8.45 -3.32 -5.61
N ASP A 91 -9.67 -3.64 -5.17
CA ASP A 91 -10.51 -2.71 -4.40
C ASP A 91 -9.85 -2.31 -3.08
N ALA A 92 -9.25 -3.26 -2.37
CA ALA A 92 -8.47 -2.99 -1.17
C ALA A 92 -7.24 -2.10 -1.46
N ALA A 93 -6.57 -2.31 -2.60
CA ALA A 93 -5.45 -1.49 -3.03
C ALA A 93 -5.87 -0.05 -3.38
N VAL A 94 -7.02 0.12 -4.05
CA VAL A 94 -7.61 1.43 -4.34
C VAL A 94 -7.92 2.18 -3.04
N ALA A 95 -8.57 1.53 -2.07
CA ALA A 95 -8.89 2.15 -0.79
C ALA A 95 -7.61 2.57 -0.03
N MET A 96 -6.57 1.73 -0.06
CA MET A 96 -5.28 2.05 0.55
C MET A 96 -4.58 3.22 -0.15
N ARG A 97 -4.68 3.28 -1.49
CA ARG A 97 -4.13 4.38 -2.28
C ARG A 97 -4.76 5.70 -1.93
N ASP A 98 -6.08 5.74 -1.89
CA ASP A 98 -6.81 6.98 -1.61
C ASP A 98 -6.51 7.45 -0.19
N ALA A 99 -6.49 6.54 0.80
CA ALA A 99 -6.07 6.86 2.16
C ALA A 99 -4.62 7.36 2.27
N ALA A 100 -3.67 6.74 1.56
CA ALA A 100 -2.27 7.17 1.59
C ALA A 100 -2.09 8.56 0.97
N ARG A 101 -2.82 8.86 -0.12
CA ARG A 101 -2.83 10.18 -0.75
C ARG A 101 -3.40 11.25 0.17
N ASP A 102 -4.52 10.96 0.84
CA ASP A 102 -5.15 11.90 1.78
C ASP A 102 -4.22 12.23 2.96
N VAL A 103 -3.54 11.23 3.51
CA VAL A 103 -2.55 11.43 4.58
C VAL A 103 -1.38 12.27 4.07
N ALA A 104 -0.81 11.93 2.91
CA ALA A 104 0.30 12.67 2.34
C ALA A 104 -0.05 14.16 2.09
N GLN A 105 -1.23 14.41 1.53
CA GLN A 105 -1.72 15.78 1.30
C GLN A 105 -1.96 16.53 2.61
N THR A 106 -2.55 15.86 3.61
CA THR A 106 -2.81 16.48 4.91
C THR A 106 -1.51 16.88 5.60
N VAL A 107 -0.51 16.00 5.58
CA VAL A 107 0.79 16.25 6.20
C VAL A 107 1.58 17.32 5.44
N GLU A 108 1.51 17.33 4.10
CA GLU A 108 2.08 18.41 3.28
C GLU A 108 1.43 19.76 3.56
N ASN A 109 0.11 19.82 3.69
CA ASN A 109 -0.60 21.05 4.05
C ASN A 109 -0.19 21.55 5.43
N LEU A 110 -0.07 20.64 6.40
CA LEU A 110 0.37 20.98 7.76
C LEU A 110 1.82 21.50 7.75
N TYR A 111 2.71 20.86 6.98
CA TYR A 111 4.08 21.33 6.79
C TYR A 111 4.11 22.73 6.19
N ASN A 112 3.40 22.95 5.07
CA ASN A 112 3.36 24.25 4.40
C ASN A 112 2.83 25.38 5.31
N GLN A 113 1.87 25.08 6.20
CA GLN A 113 1.37 26.05 7.18
C GLN A 113 2.38 26.40 8.27
N LYS A 114 3.25 25.46 8.65
CA LYS A 114 4.17 25.60 9.80
C LYS A 114 5.60 25.97 9.38
N CYS A 115 5.98 25.69 8.14
CA CYS A 115 7.35 25.69 7.65
C CYS A 115 7.51 26.22 6.21
N GLY A 116 6.42 26.49 5.49
CA GLY A 116 6.41 27.00 4.12
C GLY A 116 6.35 28.52 4.02
#